data_AF-A0A9D8HMA8-F1
#
_entry.id   AF-A0A9D8HMA8-F1
#
_cell.length_a   1.000
_cell.length_b   1.000
_cell.length_c   1.000
_cell.angle_alpha   90.00
_cell.angle_beta   90.00
_cell.angle_gamma   90.00
#
_symmetry.space_group_name_H-M   'P 1'
#
loop_
_entity.id
_entity.type
_entity.pdbx_description
1 polymer ?
#
loop_
_entity_poly.entity_id
_entity_poly.type
_entity_poly.pdbx_seq_one_letter_code
_entity_poly.pdbx_strand_id
1 'polypeptide(L)' 'MEKERTSVLLEKDIMLKLEALSRSTNKSKTFLIQEAVTEFVAKKITKKKIGIIGIAESKDPYFAQKDEEFLKNSGFGED' A
#
# COMPACT_ATOMS: atom_id res chain seq x y z
N MET A 1 -15.05 -9.58 -10.49
CA MET A 1 -14.86 -8.88 -9.20
C MET A 1 -16.23 -8.59 -8.63
N GLU A 2 -16.53 -9.13 -7.45
CA GLU A 2 -17.74 -8.77 -6.72
C GLU A 2 -17.67 -7.30 -6.29
N LYS A 3 -18.80 -6.59 -6.37
CA LYS A 3 -18.91 -5.20 -5.94
C LYS A 3 -19.65 -5.17 -4.61
N GLU A 4 -18.94 -4.86 -3.54
CA GLU A 4 -19.56 -4.61 -2.24
C GLU A 4 -20.08 -3.17 -2.16
N ARG A 5 -21.25 -3.00 -1.55
CA ARG A 5 -21.85 -1.69 -1.29
C ARG A 5 -21.88 -1.44 0.21
N THR A 6 -21.31 -0.32 0.62
CA THR A 6 -21.34 0.15 2.01
C THR A 6 -22.00 1.52 2.07
N SER A 7 -22.90 1.72 3.03
CA SER A 7 -23.50 3.02 3.31
C SER A 7 -22.78 3.67 4.49
N VAL A 8 -22.37 4.92 4.33
CA VAL A 8 -21.68 5.69 5.37
C VAL A 8 -22.34 7.04 5.55
N LEU A 9 -22.37 7.54 6.78
CA LEU A 9 -22.81 8.89 7.08
C LEU A 9 -21.64 9.86 6.92
N LEU A 10 -21.87 10.95 6.19
CA LEU A 10 -20.90 12.02 6.00
C LEU A 10 -21.47 13.31 6.57
N GLU A 11 -20.60 14.11 7.18
CA GLU A 11 -20.95 15.47 7.61
C GLU A 11 -21.35 16.33 6.40
N LYS A 12 -22.26 17.28 6.64
CA LYS A 12 -22.86 18.09 5.57
C LYS A 12 -21.81 18.93 4.84
N ASP A 13 -20.85 19.50 5.55
CA ASP A 13 -19.78 20.31 4.96
C ASP A 13 -18.84 19.46 4.09
N ILE A 14 -18.53 18.23 4.50
CA ILE A 14 -17.75 17.26 3.72
C ILE A 14 -18.51 16.89 2.44
N MET A 15 -19.82 16.66 2.51
CA MET A 15 -20.64 16.42 1.33
C MET A 15 -20.61 17.61 0.35
N LEU A 16 -20.70 18.85 0.84
CA LEU A 16 -20.64 20.04 0.00
C LEU A 16 -19.28 20.18 -0.70
N LYS A 17 -18.18 19.91 0.01
CA LYS A 17 -16.83 19.91 -0.57
C LYS A 17 -16.68 18.81 -1.63
N LEU A 18 -17.21 17.61 -1.37
CA LEU A 18 -17.19 16.51 -2.33
C LEU A 18 -17.98 16.82 -3.61
N GLU A 19 -19.14 17.47 -3.48
CA GLU A 19 -19.94 17.94 -4.61
C GLU A 19 -19.17 18.95 -5.46
N ALA A 20 -18.56 19.97 -4.82
CA ALA A 20 -17.76 20.96 -5.51
C ALA A 20 -16.57 20.32 -6.24
N LEU A 21 -15.88 19.38 -5.57
CA LEU A 21 -14.75 18.65 -6.15
C LEU A 21 -15.19 17.83 -7.37
N SER A 22 -16.28 17.06 -7.25
CA SER A 22 -16.85 16.26 -8.34
C SER A 22 -17.14 17.09 -9.59
N ARG A 23 -17.71 18.30 -9.43
CA ARG A 23 -17.96 19.24 -10.53
C ARG A 23 -16.67 19.78 -11.15
N SER A 24 -15.71 20.18 -10.32
CA SER A 24 -14.45 20.76 -10.79
C SER A 24 -13.56 19.76 -11.54
N THR A 25 -13.57 18.49 -11.13
CA THR A 25 -12.73 17.45 -11.72
C THR A 25 -13.44 16.61 -12.78
N ASN A 26 -14.74 16.86 -13.04
CA ASN A 26 -15.59 16.03 -13.90
C ASN A 26 -15.52 14.52 -13.57
N LYS A 27 -15.40 14.18 -12.27
CA LYS A 27 -15.32 12.81 -11.76
C LYS A 27 -16.54 12.51 -10.90
N SER A 28 -17.00 11.26 -10.86
CA SER A 28 -18.10 10.87 -9.98
C SER A 28 -17.66 10.88 -8.51
N LYS A 29 -18.61 11.17 -7.60
CA LYS A 29 -18.34 11.12 -6.15
C LYS A 29 -17.83 9.77 -5.70
N THR A 30 -18.41 8.68 -6.21
CA THR A 30 -17.99 7.31 -5.90
C THR A 30 -16.54 7.08 -6.28
N PHE A 31 -16.13 7.54 -7.47
CA PHE A 31 -14.75 7.44 -7.91
C PHE A 31 -13.80 8.21 -6.99
N LEU A 32 -14.15 9.46 -6.63
CA LEU A 32 -13.35 10.28 -5.73
C LEU A 32 -13.20 9.65 -4.34
N ILE A 33 -14.27 9.06 -3.80
CA ILE A 33 -14.24 8.33 -2.52
C ILE A 33 -13.32 7.11 -2.63
N GLN A 34 -13.44 6.32 -3.72
CA GLN A 34 -12.59 5.15 -3.95
C GLN A 34 -11.10 5.53 -4.06
N GLU A 35 -10.79 6.60 -4.79
CA GLU A 35 -9.43 7.12 -4.96
C GLU A 35 -8.84 7.53 -3.61
N ALA A 36 -9.58 8.32 -2.81
CA ALA A 36 -9.14 8.78 -1.50
C ALA A 36 -8.95 7.63 -0.49
N VAL A 37 -9.88 6.66 -0.44
CA VAL A 37 -9.77 5.49 0.43
C VAL A 37 -8.58 4.62 0.03
N THR A 38 -8.38 4.40 -1.27
CA THR A 38 -7.26 3.62 -1.78
C THR A 38 -5.94 4.27 -1.41
N GLU A 39 -5.81 5.58 -1.59
CA GLU A 39 -4.61 6.34 -1.23
C GLU A 39 -4.35 6.29 0.29
N PHE A 40 -5.39 6.46 1.11
CA PHE A 40 -5.27 6.36 2.56
C PHE A 40 -4.78 4.98 3.01
N VAL A 41 -5.38 3.92 2.46
CA VAL A 41 -5.00 2.53 2.75
C VAL A 41 -3.56 2.27 2.30
N ALA A 42 -3.18 2.69 1.10
CA ALA A 42 -1.82 2.54 0.58
C ALA A 42 -0.78 3.21 1.50
N LYS A 43 -1.06 4.44 1.96
CA LYS A 43 -0.20 5.18 2.92
C LYS A 43 -0.14 4.52 4.31
N LYS A 44 -1.22 3.88 4.74
CA LYS A 44 -1.24 3.13 6.01
C LYS A 44 -0.50 1.80 5.92
N ILE A 45 -0.61 1.09 4.80
CA ILE A 45 0.08 -0.18 4.55
C ILE A 45 1.59 0.04 4.47
N THR A 46 2.05 1.11 3.81
CA THR A 46 3.48 1.45 3.66
C THR A 46 4.20 1.83 4.96
N LYS A 47 3.48 2.01 6.08
CA LYS A 47 4.11 2.08 7.41
C LYS A 47 4.54 0.72 7.96
N LYS A 48 4.10 -0.40 7.39
CA LYS A 48 4.90 -1.62 7.52
C LYS A 48 6.21 -1.30 6.83
N LYS A 49 7.32 -1.34 7.58
CA LYS A 49 8.62 -1.72 7.02
C LYS A 49 8.41 -3.10 6.40
N ILE A 50 7.82 -3.15 5.21
CA ILE A 50 8.14 -4.20 4.28
C ILE A 50 9.60 -3.88 4.01
N GLY A 51 10.50 -4.53 4.75
CA GLY A 51 11.82 -4.72 4.22
C GLY A 51 11.54 -5.32 2.86
N ILE A 52 11.78 -4.55 1.79
CA ILE A 52 11.79 -5.10 0.45
C ILE A 52 13.02 -6.01 0.47
N ILE A 53 12.82 -7.23 0.97
CA ILE A 53 13.82 -8.29 0.94
C ILE A 53 13.77 -8.77 -0.50
N GLY A 54 14.64 -8.24 -1.35
CA GLY A 54 14.82 -8.76 -2.71
C GLY A 54 14.81 -7.79 -3.89
N ILE A 55 15.10 -6.50 -3.73
CA ILE A 55 15.59 -5.70 -4.88
C ILE A 55 17.06 -5.36 -4.65
N ALA A 56 17.89 -6.39 -4.68
CA ALA A 56 19.31 -6.29 -4.95
C ALA A 56 19.63 -7.33 -6.03
N GLU A 57 20.64 -7.11 -6.87
CA GLU A 57 21.08 -8.09 -7.86
C GLU A 57 21.41 -9.42 -7.15
N SER A 58 20.49 -10.38 -7.20
CA SER A 58 20.69 -11.70 -6.64
C SER A 58 21.66 -12.45 -7.53
N LYS A 59 22.93 -12.49 -7.14
CA LYS A 59 23.97 -13.25 -7.86
C LYS A 59 23.73 -14.76 -7.80
N ASP A 60 22.99 -15.24 -6.81
CA ASP A 60 22.67 -16.67 -6.63
C ASP A 60 21.14 -16.88 -6.56
N PRO A 61 20.54 -17.60 -7.53
CA PRO A 61 19.11 -17.90 -7.54
C PRO A 61 18.67 -18.94 -6.49
N TYR A 62 19.59 -19.62 -5.81
CA TYR A 62 19.29 -20.64 -4.78
C TYR A 62 19.58 -20.17 -3.35
N PHE A 63 19.87 -18.88 -3.13
CA PHE A 63 20.15 -18.30 -1.82
C PHE A 63 19.11 -18.70 -0.75
N ALA A 64 17.83 -18.69 -1.11
CA ALA A 64 16.73 -19.01 -0.19
C ALA A 64 16.70 -20.47 0.28
N GLN A 65 17.47 -21.36 -0.33
CA GLN A 65 17.55 -22.79 0.03
C GLN A 65 18.82 -23.13 0.82
N LYS A 66 19.72 -22.16 1.04
CA LYS A 66 21.03 -22.32 1.69
C LYS A 66 21.27 -21.24 2.75
N ASP A 67 20.22 -20.94 3.52
CA ASP A 67 20.22 -19.93 4.58
C ASP A 67 21.32 -20.16 5.62
N GLU A 68 21.52 -21.40 6.09
CA GLU A 68 22.55 -21.72 7.09
C GLU A 68 23.99 -21.53 6.59
N GLU A 69 24.28 -21.88 5.33
CA GLU A 69 25.62 -21.77 4.74
C GLU A 69 25.97 -20.30 4.48
N PHE A 70 24.96 -19.49 4.11
CA PHE A 70 25.13 -18.06 3.90
C PHE A 70 25.29 -17.28 5.22
N LEU A 71 24.55 -17.63 6.27
CA LEU A 71 24.66 -16.99 7.58
C LEU A 71 26.05 -17.20 8.20
N LYS A 72 26.64 -18.39 8.04
CA LYS A 72 28.01 -18.68 8.50
C LYS A 72 29.07 -17.88 7.75
N ASN A 73 28.90 -17.68 6.44
CA ASN A 73 29.87 -16.99 5.59
C ASN A 73 29.69 -15.45 5.56
N SER A 74 28.61 -14.93 6.12
CA SER A 74 28.30 -13.48 6.09
C SER A 74 28.80 -12.70 7.31
N GLY A 75 29.50 -13.35 8.25
CA GLY A 75 29.98 -12.71 9.47
C GLY A 75 28.85 -12.18 10.37
N PHE A 76 27.66 -12.78 10.25
CA PHE A 76 26.47 -12.29 10.95
C PHE A 76 26.58 -12.63 12.44
N GLY A 77 26.94 -11.63 13.25
CA GLY A 77 27.11 -11.77 14.70
C GLY A 77 28.55 -11.67 15.22
N GLU A 78 29.53 -11.27 14.40
CA GLU A 78 30.80 -10.75 14.90
C GLU A 78 30.65 -9.25 15.18
N ASP A 79 30.83 -8.86 16.46
CA ASP A 79 30.78 -7.49 17.00
C ASP A 79 31.86 -6.56 16.42
#